data_AF-G3IZU7-F1
#
_entry.id   AF-G3IZU7-F1
#
_cell.length_a   1.000
_cell.length_b   1.000
_cell.length_c   1.000
_cell.angle_alpha   90.00
_cell.angle_beta   90.00
_cell.angle_gamma   90.00
#
_symmetry.space_group_name_H-M   'P 1'
#
loop_
_entity.id
_entity.type
_entity.pdbx_description
1 polymer ?
#
loop_
_entity_poly.entity_id
_entity_poly.type
_entity_poly.pdbx_seq_one_letter_code
_entity_poly.pdbx_strand_id
1 'polypeptide(L)'
;MKTEKFLHKLQAFFDTDSHKKRQHIQELKKVLIKLKKKERKIAYTLLQADDDCLIKQYQTELEIIRIQRKKGIEVLQQHIEPKKS
;
A
#
# COMPACT_ATOMS: atom_id res chain seq x y z
N MET A 1 31.29 -14.71 -27.00
CA MET A 1 30.74 -13.66 -26.10
C MET A 1 29.51 -12.91 -26.68
N LYS A 2 28.62 -13.56 -27.44
CA LYS A 2 27.32 -12.97 -27.85
C LYS A 2 26.22 -13.26 -26.84
N THR A 3 26.29 -14.44 -26.21
CA THR A 3 25.35 -14.93 -25.20
C THR A 3 25.42 -14.13 -23.90
N GLU A 4 26.61 -13.77 -23.42
CA GLU A 4 26.78 -12.92 -22.21
C GLU A 4 26.16 -11.52 -22.37
N LYS A 5 26.35 -10.87 -23.52
CA LYS A 5 25.75 -9.55 -23.78
C LYS A 5 24.22 -9.62 -23.83
N PHE A 6 23.67 -10.75 -24.29
CA PHE A 6 22.23 -10.97 -24.31
C PHE A 6 21.68 -11.24 -22.90
N LEU A 7 22.38 -12.05 -22.11
CA LEU A 7 22.06 -12.29 -20.70
C LEU A 7 22.14 -11.01 -19.86
N HIS A 8 23.15 -10.17 -20.07
CA HIS A 8 23.23 -8.86 -19.41
C HIS A 8 22.08 -7.92 -19.79
N LYS A 9 21.62 -7.92 -21.05
CA LYS A 9 20.43 -7.15 -21.45
C LYS A 9 19.16 -7.70 -20.82
N LEU A 10 19.01 -9.02 -20.78
CA LEU A 10 17.88 -9.69 -20.17
C LEU A 10 17.83 -9.40 -18.66
N GLN A 11 18.98 -9.45 -18.00
CA GLN A 11 19.13 -9.16 -16.59
C GLN A 11 18.88 -7.67 -16.30
N ALA A 12 19.40 -6.76 -17.12
CA ALA A 12 19.10 -5.34 -17.01
C ALA A 12 17.59 -5.04 -17.17
N PHE A 13 16.89 -5.79 -18.05
CA PHE A 13 15.44 -5.69 -18.23
C PHE A 13 14.67 -6.19 -17.00
N PHE A 14 15.07 -7.34 -16.43
CA PHE A 14 14.51 -7.83 -15.16
C PHE A 14 14.83 -6.91 -13.98
N ASP A 15 16.02 -6.31 -13.94
CA ASP A 15 16.42 -5.38 -12.90
C ASP A 15 15.60 -4.08 -12.97
N THR A 16 15.27 -3.58 -14.17
CA THR A 16 14.39 -2.41 -14.32
C THR A 16 12.98 -2.69 -13.82
N ASP A 17 12.45 -3.88 -14.07
CA ASP A 17 11.16 -4.32 -13.52
C ASP A 17 11.21 -4.46 -11.99
N SER A 18 12.32 -4.97 -11.46
CA SER A 18 12.53 -5.07 -10.01
C SER A 18 12.58 -3.69 -9.35
N HIS A 19 13.21 -2.70 -10.00
CA HIS A 19 13.30 -1.33 -9.51
C HIS A 19 11.92 -0.66 -9.48
N LYS A 20 11.14 -0.80 -10.56
CA LYS A 20 9.76 -0.30 -10.62
C LYS A 20 8.87 -0.94 -9.53
N LYS A 21 8.98 -2.26 -9.33
CA LYS A 21 8.27 -2.98 -8.25
C LYS A 21 8.67 -2.45 -6.88
N ARG A 22 9.96 -2.25 -6.61
CA ARG A 22 10.45 -1.69 -5.34
C ARG A 22 9.93 -0.27 -5.10
N GLN A 23 9.93 0.58 -6.12
CA GLN A 23 9.42 1.94 -6.04
C GLN A 23 7.92 1.96 -5.73
N HIS A 24 7.12 1.15 -6.44
CA HIS A 24 5.70 0.98 -6.17
C HIS A 24 5.43 0.51 -4.73
N ILE A 25 6.21 -0.45 -4.21
CA ILE A 25 6.08 -0.93 -2.83
C ILE A 25 6.39 0.19 -1.83
N GLN A 26 7.43 1.00 -2.08
CA GLN A 26 7.77 2.12 -1.21
C GLN A 26 6.67 3.20 -1.21
N GLU A 27 6.10 3.51 -2.36
CA GLU A 27 4.97 4.44 -2.47
C GLU A 27 3.73 3.90 -1.76
N LEU A 28 3.41 2.62 -1.95
CA LEU A 28 2.31 1.95 -1.25
C LEU A 28 2.51 2.01 0.28
N LYS A 29 3.72 1.77 0.79
CA LYS A 29 4.05 1.93 2.22
C LYS A 29 3.79 3.36 2.70
N LYS A 30 4.21 4.38 1.93
CA LYS A 30 3.96 5.79 2.26
C LYS A 30 2.47 6.11 2.33
N VAL A 31 1.68 5.60 1.38
CA VAL A 31 0.22 5.77 1.36
C VAL A 31 -0.43 5.08 2.56
N LEU A 32 -0.04 3.84 2.87
CA LEU A 32 -0.55 3.10 4.04
C LEU A 32 -0.23 3.80 5.37
N ILE A 33 0.95 4.42 5.50
CA ILE A 33 1.29 5.23 6.69
C ILE A 33 0.38 6.45 6.78
N LYS A 34 0.11 7.14 5.67
CA LYS A 34 -0.82 8.28 5.65
C LYS A 34 -2.25 7.85 6.02
N LEU A 35 -2.72 6.72 5.48
CA LEU A 35 -4.03 6.15 5.82
C LEU A 35 -4.12 5.80 7.32
N LYS A 36 -3.09 5.19 7.91
CA LYS A 36 -3.02 4.94 9.36
C LYS A 36 -3.12 6.22 10.19
N LYS A 37 -2.47 7.30 9.75
CA LYS A 37 -2.56 8.61 10.43
C LYS A 37 -3.96 9.20 10.34
N LYS A 38 -4.60 9.13 9.15
CA LYS A 38 -5.98 9.57 8.95
C LYS A 38 -6.96 8.77 9.81
N GLU A 39 -6.84 7.44 9.83
CA GLU A 39 -7.67 6.57 10.68
C GLU A 39 -7.60 6.99 12.15
N ARG A 40 -6.40 7.22 12.68
CA ARG A 40 -6.22 7.69 14.07
C ARG A 40 -6.86 9.05 14.32
N LYS A 41 -6.73 9.97 13.36
CA LYS A 41 -7.31 11.32 13.47
C LYS A 41 -8.83 11.24 13.50
N ILE A 42 -9.44 10.49 12.58
CA ILE A 42 -10.89 10.32 12.49
C ILE A 42 -11.43 9.59 13.73
N ALA A 43 -10.73 8.54 14.20
CA ALA A 43 -11.11 7.86 15.44
C ALA A 43 -11.10 8.78 16.65
N TYR A 44 -10.10 9.67 16.75
CA TYR A 44 -10.03 10.67 17.81
C TYR A 44 -11.14 11.72 17.70
N THR A 45 -11.40 12.23 16.48
CA THR A 45 -12.49 13.19 16.24
C THR A 45 -13.86 12.58 16.55
N LEU A 46 -14.06 11.29 16.24
CA LEU A 46 -15.29 10.58 16.52
C LEU A 46 -15.56 10.41 18.03
N LEU A 47 -14.51 10.25 18.84
CA LEU A 47 -14.62 10.22 20.31
C LEU A 47 -15.04 11.56 20.92
N GLN A 48 -14.90 12.66 20.18
CA GLN A 48 -15.21 14.02 20.62
C GLN A 48 -16.44 14.60 19.92
N ALA A 49 -17.05 13.83 19.02
CA ALA A 49 -18.21 14.28 18.29
C ALA A 49 -19.47 13.95 19.09
N ASP A 50 -20.29 14.97 19.36
CA ASP A 50 -21.61 14.83 20.00
C ASP A 50 -22.77 14.90 19.00
N ASP A 51 -22.47 15.09 17.71
CA ASP A 51 -23.45 15.17 16.63
C ASP A 51 -23.58 13.82 15.91
N ASP A 52 -24.77 13.23 15.99
CA ASP A 52 -25.08 11.92 15.39
C ASP A 52 -24.86 11.84 13.87
N CYS A 53 -25.05 12.96 13.15
CA CYS A 53 -24.83 13.01 11.70
C CYS A 53 -23.33 12.99 11.39
N LEU A 54 -22.55 13.78 12.12
CA LEU A 54 -21.09 13.80 12.01
C LEU A 54 -20.47 12.47 12.44
N ILE A 55 -20.98 11.84 13.52
CA ILE A 55 -20.55 10.52 13.96
C ILE A 55 -20.74 9.50 12.82
N LYS A 56 -21.92 9.46 12.19
CA LYS A 56 -22.18 8.54 11.06
C LYS A 56 -21.23 8.79 9.89
N GLN A 57 -20.99 10.05 9.53
CA GLN A 57 -20.04 10.40 8.46
C GLN A 57 -18.63 9.92 8.78
N TYR A 58 -18.13 10.16 10.00
CA TYR A 58 -16.82 9.71 10.42
C TYR A 58 -16.72 8.18 10.49
N GLN A 59 -17.79 7.48 10.89
CA GLN A 59 -17.84 6.02 10.88
C GLN A 59 -17.70 5.47 9.45
N THR A 60 -18.45 6.02 8.50
CA THR A 60 -18.36 5.63 7.08
C THR A 60 -16.98 5.90 6.50
N GLU A 61 -16.40 7.07 6.77
CA GLU A 61 -15.04 7.41 6.30
C GLU A 61 -13.99 6.46 6.89
N LEU A 62 -14.13 6.12 8.17
CA LEU A 62 -13.24 5.20 8.87
C LEU A 62 -13.33 3.77 8.33
N GLU A 63 -14.53 3.31 7.98
CA GLU A 63 -14.75 2.01 7.36
C GLU A 63 -14.07 1.92 5.98
N ILE A 64 -14.26 2.94 5.13
CA ILE A 64 -13.62 3.02 3.82
C ILE A 64 -12.09 2.98 3.97
N ILE A 65 -11.53 3.76 4.90
CA ILE A 65 -10.08 3.78 5.16
C ILE A 65 -9.58 2.41 5.60
N ARG A 66 -10.32 1.70 6.48
CA ARG A 66 -9.97 0.35 6.93
C ARG A 66 -9.97 -0.66 5.78
N ILE A 67 -11.01 -0.65 4.94
CA ILE A 67 -11.10 -1.53 3.77
C ILE A 67 -9.93 -1.28 2.81
N GLN A 68 -9.67 -0.01 2.46
CA GLN A 68 -8.57 0.35 1.57
C GLN A 68 -7.21 -0.02 2.15
N ARG A 69 -7.02 0.19 3.46
CA ARG A 69 -5.78 -0.16 4.15
C ARG A 69 -5.56 -1.67 4.19
N LYS A 70 -6.60 -2.48 4.44
CA LYS A 70 -6.54 -3.94 4.39
C LYS A 70 -6.11 -4.41 3.00
N LYS A 71 -6.77 -3.93 1.94
CA LYS A 71 -6.40 -4.23 0.54
C LYS A 71 -4.94 -3.87 0.25
N GLY A 72 -4.49 -2.69 0.67
CA GLY A 72 -3.11 -2.27 0.43
C GLY A 72 -2.08 -3.11 1.21
N ILE A 73 -2.42 -3.64 2.38
CA ILE A 73 -1.57 -4.58 3.14
C ILE A 73 -1.50 -5.94 2.43
N GLU A 74 -2.63 -6.46 1.94
CA GLU A 74 -2.69 -7.72 1.18
C GLU A 74 -1.81 -7.65 -0.08
N VAL A 75 -1.91 -6.55 -0.83
CA VAL A 75 -1.03 -6.29 -1.99
C VAL A 75 0.44 -6.24 -1.58
N LEU A 76 0.76 -5.60 -0.45
CA LEU A 76 2.12 -5.55 0.07
C LEU A 76 2.66 -6.96 0.42
N GLN A 77 1.83 -7.82 1.03
CA GLN A 77 2.20 -9.18 1.39
C GLN A 77 2.47 -10.04 0.14
N GLN A 78 1.64 -9.92 -0.90
CA GLN A 78 1.83 -10.61 -2.18
C GLN A 78 3.13 -10.22 -2.90
N HIS A 79 3.67 -9.03 -2.60
CA HIS A 79 4.96 -8.58 -3.13
C HIS A 79 6.17 -8.98 -2.27
N ILE A 80 5.95 -9.39 -1.01
CA ILE A 80 7.01 -9.79 -0.07
C ILE A 80 7.19 -11.32 -0.06
N GLU A 81 6.12 -12.09 -0.23
CA GLU A 81 6.24 -13.53 -0.41
C GLU A 81 6.57 -13.84 -1.87
N PRO A 82 7.77 -14.41 -2.18
CA PRO A 82 7.93 -15.06 -3.46
C PRO A 82 6.90 -16.19 -3.50
N LYS A 83 6.02 -16.18 -4.50
CA LYS A 83 5.22 -17.37 -4.84
C LYS A 83 6.17 -18.57 -4.85
N LYS A 84 6.13 -19.38 -3.80
CA LYS A 84 6.61 -20.76 -3.86
C LYS A 84 5.59 -21.50 -4.71
N SER A 85 5.84 -21.57 -6.01
CA SER A 85 5.25 -22.57 -6.88
C SER A 85 6.15 -22.81 -8.07
#